data_AF-A0A6J4IE72-F1
#
_entry.id   AF-A0A6J4IE72-F1
#
_cell.length_a   1.000
_cell.length_b   1.000
_cell.length_c   1.000
_cell.angle_alpha   90.00
_cell.angle_beta   90.00
_cell.angle_gamma   90.00
#
_symmetry.space_group_name_H-M   'P 1'
#
loop_
_entity.id
_entity.type
_entity.pdbx_description
1 polymer ?
#
loop_
_entity_poly.entity_id
_entity_poly.type
_entity_poly.pdbx_seq_one_letter_code
_entity_poly.pdbx_strand_id
1 'polypeptide(L)'
;MSAVLDFGCAGVGDPACDLGIAFTRLGRRGREVFRRAVDLDDDTWRRARGWSAWKAAITLADPASAPVRRQESHRALAAVLQDSAANR
;
A
#
# COMPACT_ATOMS: atom_id res chain seq x y z
N MET A 1 -14.60 -11.48 20.10
CA MET A 1 -15.23 -11.48 18.77
C MET A 1 -14.26 -10.85 17.79
N SER A 2 -14.11 -11.47 16.61
CA SER A 2 -13.30 -10.94 15.51
C SER A 2 -14.19 -10.86 14.26
N ALA A 3 -14.19 -9.72 13.57
CA ALA A 3 -14.97 -9.48 12.36
C ALA A 3 -14.18 -8.60 11.39
N VAL A 4 -14.43 -8.77 10.08
CA VAL A 4 -13.93 -7.90 9.01
C VAL A 4 -15.14 -7.16 8.45
N LEU A 5 -15.01 -5.85 8.24
CA LEU A 5 -16.08 -4.95 7.81
C LEU A 5 -15.63 -4.15 6.58
N ASP A 6 -16.51 -3.31 6.05
CA ASP A 6 -16.25 -2.38 4.94
C ASP A 6 -15.97 -3.07 3.59
N PHE A 7 -16.88 -3.95 3.17
CA PHE A 7 -16.86 -4.59 1.85
C PHE A 7 -17.41 -3.70 0.71
N GLY A 8 -17.59 -2.39 0.92
CA GLY A 8 -18.20 -1.49 -0.06
C GLY A 8 -17.41 -1.34 -1.36
N CYS A 9 -16.10 -1.64 -1.32
CA CYS A 9 -15.21 -1.64 -2.49
C CYS A 9 -14.87 -3.06 -2.99
N ALA A 10 -15.46 -4.12 -2.43
CA ALA A 10 -15.15 -5.48 -2.85
C ALA A 10 -15.68 -5.77 -4.27
N GLY A 11 -14.87 -6.43 -5.09
CA GLY A 11 -15.23 -6.77 -6.46
C GLY A 11 -14.14 -7.56 -7.18
N VAL A 12 -14.43 -7.95 -8.43
CA VAL A 12 -13.46 -8.60 -9.31
C VAL A 12 -12.56 -7.54 -9.93
N GLY A 13 -11.24 -7.71 -9.85
CA GLY A 13 -10.27 -6.75 -10.37
C GLY A 13 -8.82 -7.20 -10.21
N ASP A 14 -7.88 -6.25 -10.28
CA ASP A 14 -6.46 -6.51 -10.03
C ASP A 14 -6.22 -6.79 -8.53
N PRO A 15 -5.74 -7.99 -8.13
CA PRO A 15 -5.52 -8.33 -6.72
C PRO A 15 -4.46 -7.43 -6.04
N ALA A 16 -3.63 -6.73 -6.82
CA ALA A 16 -2.62 -5.84 -6.28
C ALA A 16 -3.20 -4.63 -5.52
N CYS A 17 -4.47 -4.26 -5.75
CA CYS A 17 -5.09 -3.09 -5.11
C CYS A 17 -5.29 -3.30 -3.59
N ASP A 18 -5.45 -4.54 -3.13
CA ASP A 18 -5.63 -4.91 -1.72
C ASP A 18 -4.30 -4.90 -0.94
N LEU A 19 -3.16 -4.91 -1.64
CA LEU A 19 -1.83 -5.00 -1.03
C LEU A 19 -1.30 -3.64 -0.56
N GLY A 20 -2.01 -2.54 -0.81
CA GLY A 20 -1.58 -1.19 -0.43
C GLY A 20 -1.37 -1.00 1.09
N ILE A 21 -2.00 -1.83 1.91
CA ILE A 21 -1.81 -1.84 3.37
C ILE A 21 -0.33 -2.10 3.75
N ALA A 22 0.38 -2.87 2.92
CA ALA A 22 1.78 -3.23 3.13
C ALA A 22 2.74 -2.03 3.10
N PHE A 23 2.32 -0.93 2.47
CA PHE A 23 3.09 0.31 2.35
C PHE A 23 2.54 1.45 3.22
N THR A 24 1.25 1.40 3.57
CA THR A 24 0.56 2.50 4.28
C THR A 24 0.43 2.27 5.79
N ARG A 25 0.50 1.01 6.25
CA ARG A 25 0.30 0.64 7.66
C ARG A 25 1.40 -0.26 8.21
N LEU A 26 1.98 -1.12 7.38
CA LEU A 26 3.04 -2.03 7.80
C LEU A 26 4.43 -1.40 7.66
N GLY A 27 5.26 -1.56 8.69
CA GLY A 27 6.71 -1.34 8.59
C GLY A 27 7.40 -2.46 7.81
N ARG A 28 8.72 -2.32 7.54
CA ARG A 28 9.50 -3.26 6.71
C ARG A 28 9.32 -4.73 7.11
N ARG A 29 9.52 -5.07 8.39
CA ARG A 29 9.35 -6.44 8.89
C ARG A 29 7.91 -6.95 8.72
N GLY A 30 6.92 -6.10 8.99
CA GLY A 30 5.51 -6.46 8.81
C GLY A 30 5.19 -6.73 7.34
N ARG A 31 5.74 -5.94 6.42
CA ARG A 31 5.62 -6.14 4.97
C ARG A 31 6.22 -7.46 4.52
N GLU A 32 7.40 -7.83 5.03
CA GLU A 32 8.05 -9.11 4.70
C GLU A 32 7.20 -10.31 5.16
N VAL A 33 6.67 -10.25 6.38
CA VAL A 33 5.78 -11.30 6.91
C VAL A 33 4.48 -11.36 6.10
N PHE A 34 3.86 -10.22 5.84
CA PHE A 34 2.63 -10.12 5.08
C PHE A 34 2.81 -10.64 3.65
N ARG A 35 3.92 -10.29 2.99
CA ARG A 35 4.27 -10.79 1.66
C ARG A 35 4.32 -12.31 1.61
N ARG A 36 5.02 -12.93 2.58
CA ARG A 36 5.13 -14.39 2.68
C ARG A 36 3.79 -15.06 2.97
N ALA A 37 2.92 -14.43 3.77
CA ALA A 37 1.61 -14.97 4.11
C ALA A 37 0.61 -14.90 2.95
N VAL A 38 0.70 -13.84 2.13
CA VAL A 38 -0.18 -13.63 0.97
C VAL A 38 0.24 -14.49 -0.23
N ASP A 39 1.53 -14.77 -0.37
CA ASP A 39 2.10 -15.69 -1.37
C ASP A 39 1.71 -15.39 -2.84
N LEU A 40 1.63 -14.10 -3.17
CA LEU A 40 1.43 -13.64 -4.55
C LEU A 40 2.76 -13.34 -5.25
N ASP A 41 2.74 -13.45 -6.57
CA ASP A 41 3.91 -13.30 -7.45
C ASP A 41 4.52 -11.88 -7.43
N ASP A 42 5.78 -11.79 -7.86
CA ASP A 42 6.53 -10.54 -7.86
C ASP A 42 5.94 -9.45 -8.78
N ASP A 43 5.25 -9.82 -9.87
CA ASP A 43 4.57 -8.86 -10.76
C ASP A 43 3.37 -8.22 -10.07
N THR A 44 2.61 -8.99 -9.31
CA THR A 44 1.50 -8.50 -8.50
C THR A 44 2.00 -7.51 -7.45
N TRP A 45 3.16 -7.78 -6.83
CA TRP A 45 3.80 -6.83 -5.92
C TRP A 45 4.38 -5.60 -6.60
N ARG A 46 4.89 -5.72 -7.84
CA ARG A 46 5.27 -4.55 -8.66
C ARG A 46 4.06 -3.63 -8.88
N ARG A 47 2.88 -4.18 -9.20
CA ARG A 47 1.65 -3.40 -9.34
C ARG A 47 1.17 -2.80 -8.01
N ALA A 48 1.29 -3.54 -6.90
CA ALA A 48 0.91 -3.06 -5.57
C ALA A 48 1.68 -1.80 -5.15
N ARG A 49 2.97 -1.74 -5.52
CA ARG A 49 3.77 -0.52 -5.37
C ARG A 49 3.22 0.63 -6.19
N GLY A 50 2.84 0.38 -7.45
CA GLY A 50 2.18 1.37 -8.31
C GLY A 50 0.90 1.93 -7.69
N TRP A 51 0.00 1.05 -7.23
CA TRP A 51 -1.23 1.43 -6.52
C TRP A 51 -0.96 2.29 -5.28
N SER A 52 0.06 1.91 -4.49
CA SER A 52 0.43 2.63 -3.27
C SER A 52 1.02 4.01 -3.58
N ALA A 53 1.88 4.10 -4.60
CA ALA A 53 2.45 5.36 -5.06
C ALA A 53 1.35 6.31 -5.60
N TRP A 54 0.44 5.80 -6.41
CA TRP A 54 -0.69 6.56 -6.95
C TRP A 54 -1.58 7.14 -5.84
N LYS A 55 -1.98 6.32 -4.86
CA LYS A 55 -2.83 6.76 -3.74
C LYS A 55 -2.14 7.83 -2.88
N ALA A 56 -0.84 7.64 -2.62
CA ALA A 56 -0.05 8.64 -1.91
C ALA A 56 0.04 9.95 -2.70
N ALA A 57 0.34 9.89 -4.00
CA ALA A 57 0.46 11.06 -4.87
C ALA A 57 -0.83 11.88 -4.93
N ILE A 58 -1.99 11.24 -5.12
CA ILE A 58 -3.28 11.95 -5.14
C ILE A 58 -3.56 12.65 -3.82
N THR A 59 -3.30 11.98 -2.68
CA THR A 59 -3.49 12.58 -1.36
C THR A 59 -2.57 13.78 -1.13
N LEU A 60 -1.34 13.73 -1.64
CA LEU A 60 -0.38 14.82 -1.50
C LEU A 60 -0.67 15.99 -2.45
N ALA A 61 -1.24 15.71 -3.63
CA ALA A 61 -1.67 16.72 -4.58
C ALA A 61 -2.94 17.46 -4.14
N ASP A 62 -3.75 16.87 -3.25
CA ASP A 62 -4.95 17.49 -2.70
C ASP A 62 -4.62 18.52 -1.60
N PRO A 63 -4.83 19.83 -1.84
CA PRO A 63 -4.55 20.87 -0.85
C PRO A 63 -5.47 20.77 0.39
N ALA A 64 -6.66 20.18 0.25
CA ALA A 64 -7.63 19.99 1.33
C ALA A 64 -7.31 18.78 2.23
N SER A 65 -6.30 17.97 1.86
CA SER A 65 -5.94 16.79 2.65
C SER A 65 -5.40 17.17 4.03
N ALA A 66 -5.96 16.54 5.06
CA ALA A 66 -5.59 16.80 6.46
C ALA A 66 -4.08 16.54 6.69
N PRO A 67 -3.41 17.30 7.58
CA PRO A 67 -1.97 17.14 7.83
C PRO A 67 -1.55 15.71 8.14
N VAL A 68 -2.35 14.97 8.93
CA VAL A 68 -2.09 13.57 9.26
C VAL A 68 -2.12 12.67 8.02
N ARG A 69 -3.10 12.86 7.13
CA ARG A 69 -3.22 12.09 5.88
C ARG A 69 -2.06 12.39 4.94
N ARG A 70 -1.64 13.65 4.85
CA ARG A 70 -0.43 14.02 4.08
C ARG A 70 0.83 13.36 4.65
N GLN A 71 1.01 13.39 5.97
CA GLN A 71 2.16 12.75 6.60
C GLN A 71 2.18 11.23 6.39
N GLU A 72 1.02 10.56 6.47
CA GLU A 72 0.88 9.15 6.16
C GLU A 72 1.24 8.84 4.70
N SER A 73 0.73 9.63 3.76
CA SER A 73 1.03 9.48 2.34
C SER A 73 2.50 9.74 2.00
N HIS A 74 3.14 10.71 2.64
CA HIS A 74 4.59 10.90 2.53
C HIS A 74 5.37 9.66 2.99
N ARG A 75 5.01 9.08 4.14
CA ARG A 75 5.64 7.84 4.64
C ARG A 75 5.41 6.66 3.69
N ALA A 76 4.18 6.50 3.19
CA ALA A 76 3.85 5.43 2.25
C ALA A 76 4.67 5.54 0.96
N LEU A 77 4.78 6.74 0.39
CA LEU A 77 5.57 7.00 -0.80
C LEU A 77 7.06 6.71 -0.57
N ALA A 78 7.63 7.18 0.55
CA ALA A 78 9.01 6.88 0.93
C ALA A 78 9.23 5.36 1.04
N ALA A 79 8.28 4.64 1.64
CA ALA A 79 8.39 3.20 1.82
C ALA A 79 8.30 2.41 0.50
N VAL A 80 7.59 2.92 -0.52
CA VAL A 80 7.56 2.36 -1.88
C VAL A 80 8.90 2.61 -2.60
N LEU A 81 9.46 3.81 -2.46
CA LEU A 81 10.73 4.18 -3.09
C LEU A 81 11.91 3.38 -2.52
N GLN A 82 11.94 3.16 -1.20
CA GLN A 82 12.94 2.34 -0.54
C GLN A 82 12.86 0.86 -0.94
N ASP A 83 11.64 0.32 -1.07
CA ASP A 83 11.41 -1.05 -1.54
C ASP A 83 11.96 -1.28 -2.95
N SER A 84 11.80 -0.28 -3.82
CA SER A 84 12.29 -0.31 -5.20
C SER A 84 13.82 -0.20 -5.30
N ALA A 85 14.46 0.46 -4.34
CA ALA A 85 15.92 0.52 -4.25
C ALA A 85 16.53 -0.80 -3.74
N ALA A 86 15.82 -1.52 -2.86
CA ALA A 86 16.28 -2.79 -2.30
C ALA A 86 16.13 -4.00 -3.24
N ASN A 87 15.37 -3.85 -4.33
CA ASN A 87 15.03 -4.92 -5.27
C ASN A 87 15.68 -4.73 -6.66
N ARG A 88 16.72 -3.89 -6.73
CA ARG A 88 17.67 -3.74 -7.85
C ARG A 88 18.99 -4.39 -7.46
#